data_AF-A0A956PI90-F1
#
_entry.id   AF-A0A956PI90-F1
#
_cell.length_a   1.000
_cell.length_b   1.000
_cell.length_c   1.000
_cell.angle_alpha   90.00
_cell.angle_beta   90.00
_cell.angle_gamma   90.00
#
_symmetry.space_group_name_H-M   'P 1'
#
loop_
_entity.id
_entity.type
_entity.pdbx_description
1 polymer ?
#
loop_
_entity_poly.entity_id
_entity_poly.type
_entity_poly.pdbx_seq_one_letter_code
_entity_poly.pdbx_strand_id
1 'polypeptide(L)'
;MFEELVDEADLEWSENRLRVEVLSLKKSGDVEKLFRLYGVLAHILARRGDYLKAQDALNDAEFLLVEHKWRGTGNEIWCHHDRALVFAELGRPSIARTNLERARELLVEERDQEVLAAIEKAEKALESYS
;
A
#
# COMPACT_ATOMS: atom_id res chain seq x y z
N MET A 1 -1.94 8.87 -7.86
CA MET A 1 -3.07 8.16 -8.51
C MET A 1 -4.40 8.25 -7.75
N PHE A 2 -4.44 8.16 -6.41
CA PHE A 2 -5.70 8.22 -5.63
C PHE A 2 -5.76 9.39 -4.63
N GLU A 3 -4.92 10.41 -4.83
CA GLU A 3 -4.79 11.54 -3.90
C GLU A 3 -6.12 12.29 -3.72
N GLU A 4 -6.93 12.39 -4.77
CA GLU A 4 -8.26 13.02 -4.70
C GLU A 4 -9.30 12.24 -3.87
N LEU A 5 -9.00 10.97 -3.55
CA LEU A 5 -9.86 10.10 -2.75
C LEU A 5 -9.44 10.07 -1.28
N VAL A 6 -8.40 10.81 -0.91
CA VAL A 6 -7.84 10.84 0.44
C VAL A 6 -7.91 12.26 1.00
N ASP A 7 -8.70 12.41 2.04
CA ASP A 7 -8.69 13.56 2.93
C ASP A 7 -8.05 13.16 4.27
N GLU A 8 -6.87 13.72 4.53
CA GLU A 8 -6.09 13.50 5.75
C GLU A 8 -6.81 13.96 7.03
N ALA A 9 -7.76 14.89 6.91
CA ALA A 9 -8.58 15.36 8.03
C ALA A 9 -9.84 14.52 8.25
N ASP A 10 -10.27 13.73 7.25
CA ASP A 10 -11.46 12.88 7.30
C ASP A 10 -11.19 11.49 6.71
N LEU A 11 -10.61 10.63 7.54
CA LEU A 11 -10.30 9.26 7.15
C LEU A 11 -11.56 8.40 6.94
N GLU A 12 -12.71 8.75 7.54
CA GLU A 12 -13.96 8.02 7.33
C GLU A 12 -14.51 8.28 5.93
N TRP A 13 -14.51 9.56 5.53
CA TRP A 13 -14.84 9.94 4.17
C TRP A 13 -13.91 9.27 3.17
N SER A 14 -12.61 9.26 3.45
CA SER A 14 -11.60 8.62 2.61
C SER A 14 -11.86 7.11 2.45
N GLU A 15 -12.10 6.39 3.56
CA GLU A 15 -12.45 4.96 3.52
C GLU A 15 -13.68 4.72 2.62
N ASN A 16 -14.75 5.50 2.83
CA ASN A 16 -15.99 5.37 2.07
C ASN A 16 -15.77 5.61 0.57
N ARG A 17 -14.98 6.62 0.20
CA ARG A 17 -14.65 6.91 -1.20
C ARG A 17 -13.85 5.80 -1.85
N LEU A 18 -12.80 5.33 -1.17
CA LEU A 18 -11.97 4.24 -1.66
C LEU A 18 -12.79 2.95 -1.86
N ARG A 19 -13.74 2.63 -0.96
CA ARG A 19 -14.64 1.47 -1.12
C ARG A 19 -15.56 1.60 -2.34
N VAL A 20 -16.08 2.79 -2.62
CA VAL A 20 -16.87 3.03 -3.84
C VAL A 20 -16.00 2.82 -5.07
N GLU A 21 -14.76 3.30 -5.05
CA GLU A 21 -13.83 3.11 -6.17
C GLU A 21 -13.43 1.64 -6.36
N VAL A 22 -13.29 0.87 -5.28
CA VAL A 22 -13.09 -0.60 -5.37
C VAL A 22 -14.21 -1.25 -6.17
N LEU A 23 -15.48 -0.88 -5.91
CA LEU A 23 -16.63 -1.44 -6.64
C LEU A 23 -16.62 -1.02 -8.11
N SER A 24 -16.25 0.23 -8.39
CA SER A 24 -16.11 0.76 -9.75
C SER A 24 -15.05 -0.01 -10.54
N LEU A 25 -13.85 -0.16 -9.97
CA LEU A 25 -12.74 -0.86 -10.61
C LEU A 25 -13.05 -2.34 -10.84
N LYS A 26 -13.66 -3.03 -9.85
CA LYS A 26 -14.16 -4.41 -10.02
C LYS A 26 -15.14 -4.53 -11.19
N LYS A 27 -16.04 -3.56 -11.38
CA LYS A 27 -16.99 -3.54 -12.50
C LYS A 27 -16.31 -3.28 -13.84
N SER A 28 -15.30 -2.42 -13.87
CA SER A 28 -14.56 -2.07 -15.09
C SER A 28 -13.57 -3.15 -15.54
N GLY A 29 -13.08 -3.97 -14.61
CA GLY A 29 -12.02 -4.94 -14.86
C GLY A 29 -10.61 -4.34 -14.86
N ASP A 30 -10.42 -3.09 -14.39
CA ASP A 30 -9.10 -2.46 -14.23
C ASP A 30 -8.40 -3.02 -12.98
N VAL A 31 -7.82 -4.20 -13.14
CA VAL A 31 -7.20 -4.98 -12.06
C VAL A 31 -5.98 -4.29 -11.47
N GLU A 32 -5.15 -3.64 -12.30
CA GLU A 32 -3.91 -3.02 -11.83
C GLU A 32 -4.22 -1.82 -10.92
N LYS A 33 -5.18 -0.97 -11.29
CA LYS A 33 -5.64 0.08 -10.38
C LYS A 33 -6.30 -0.49 -9.14
N LEU A 34 -7.07 -1.57 -9.26
CA LEU A 34 -7.71 -2.22 -8.10
C LEU A 34 -6.65 -2.72 -7.10
N PHE A 35 -5.58 -3.34 -7.59
CA PHE A 35 -4.44 -3.75 -6.79
C PHE A 35 -3.82 -2.57 -6.02
N ARG A 36 -3.51 -1.47 -6.71
CA ARG A 36 -2.94 -0.26 -6.08
C ARG A 36 -3.91 0.39 -5.09
N LEU A 37 -5.21 0.35 -5.37
CA LEU A 37 -6.24 0.92 -4.51
C LEU A 37 -6.36 0.17 -3.18
N TYR A 38 -6.20 -1.15 -3.19
CA TYR A 38 -6.21 -1.93 -1.95
C TYR A 38 -5.07 -1.56 -0.99
N GLY A 39 -3.87 -1.26 -1.51
CA GLY A 39 -2.76 -0.76 -0.70
C GLY A 39 -3.09 0.58 -0.01
N VAL A 40 -3.70 1.51 -0.76
CA VAL A 40 -4.13 2.82 -0.23
C VAL A 40 -5.23 2.64 0.82
N LEU A 41 -6.24 1.80 0.53
CA LEU A 41 -7.30 1.48 1.47
C LEU A 41 -6.75 0.87 2.77
N ALA A 42 -5.79 -0.05 2.65
CA ALA A 42 -5.15 -0.66 3.82
C ALA A 42 -4.45 0.39 4.72
N HIS A 43 -3.75 1.34 4.12
CA HIS A 43 -3.09 2.41 4.86
C HIS A 43 -4.11 3.32 5.59
N ILE A 44 -5.20 3.72 4.93
CA ILE A 44 -6.26 4.52 5.56
C ILE A 44 -6.92 3.77 6.72
N LEU A 45 -7.20 2.48 6.53
CA LEU A 45 -7.78 1.62 7.58
C LEU A 45 -6.82 1.48 8.77
N ALA A 46 -5.53 1.31 8.53
CA ALA A 46 -4.53 1.24 9.59
C ALA A 46 -4.47 2.52 10.43
N ARG A 47 -4.51 3.69 9.78
CA ARG A 47 -4.54 5.00 10.43
C ARG A 47 -5.83 5.27 11.22
N ARG A 48 -6.93 4.62 10.86
CA ARG A 48 -8.19 4.61 11.64
C ARG A 48 -8.15 3.66 12.83
N GLY A 49 -7.12 2.83 12.97
CA GLY A 49 -7.05 1.76 13.96
C GLY A 49 -7.78 0.47 13.56
N ASP A 50 -8.31 0.39 12.33
CA ASP A 50 -9.09 -0.73 11.82
C ASP A 50 -8.19 -1.84 11.23
N TYR A 51 -7.34 -2.41 12.09
CA TYR A 51 -6.24 -3.26 11.66
C TYR A 51 -6.62 -4.56 10.95
N LEU A 52 -7.71 -5.21 11.37
CA LEU A 52 -8.20 -6.43 10.71
C LEU A 52 -8.60 -6.13 9.26
N LYS A 53 -9.30 -5.01 9.03
CA LYS A 53 -9.71 -4.59 7.69
C LYS A 53 -8.50 -4.16 6.85
N ALA A 54 -7.50 -3.50 7.47
CA ALA A 54 -6.27 -3.14 6.78
C ALA A 54 -5.54 -4.40 6.30
N GLN A 55 -5.48 -5.44 7.13
CA GLN A 55 -4.90 -6.72 6.76
C GLN A 55 -5.70 -7.42 5.65
N ASP A 56 -7.03 -7.38 5.70
CA ASP A 56 -7.87 -7.92 4.61
C ASP A 56 -7.60 -7.21 3.28
N ALA A 57 -7.47 -5.89 3.28
CA ALA A 57 -7.13 -5.13 2.07
C ALA A 57 -5.73 -5.47 1.54
N LEU A 58 -4.73 -5.66 2.40
CA LEU A 58 -3.41 -6.16 1.98
C LEU A 58 -3.47 -7.56 1.39
N ASN A 59 -4.29 -8.46 1.96
CA ASN A 59 -4.49 -9.80 1.44
C ASN A 59 -5.18 -9.78 0.06
N ASP A 60 -6.13 -8.88 -0.15
CA ASP A 60 -6.77 -8.67 -1.46
C ASP A 60 -5.75 -8.18 -2.50
N ALA A 61 -4.85 -7.26 -2.13
CA ALA A 61 -3.75 -6.84 -3.01
C ALA A 61 -2.80 -8.01 -3.32
N GLU A 62 -2.40 -8.78 -2.31
CA GLU A 62 -1.50 -9.94 -2.49
C GLU A 62 -2.15 -11.05 -3.33
N PHE A 63 -3.45 -11.28 -3.20
CA PHE A 63 -4.20 -12.18 -4.07
C PHE A 63 -4.06 -11.77 -5.54
N LEU A 64 -4.28 -10.49 -5.85
CA LEU A 64 -4.14 -9.98 -7.23
C LEU A 64 -2.70 -10.08 -7.73
N LEU A 65 -1.72 -9.78 -6.89
CA LEU A 65 -0.30 -9.91 -7.21
C LEU A 65 0.05 -11.34 -7.67
N VAL A 66 -0.47 -12.35 -6.96
CA VAL A 66 -0.23 -13.77 -7.27
C VAL A 66 -1.03 -14.21 -8.51
N GLU A 67 -2.32 -13.93 -8.54
CA GLU A 67 -3.23 -14.34 -9.61
C GLU A 67 -2.77 -13.82 -10.97
N HIS A 68 -2.28 -12.58 -11.02
CA HIS A 68 -1.82 -11.93 -12.24
C HIS A 68 -0.30 -12.08 -12.50
N LYS A 69 0.39 -12.91 -11.70
CA LYS A 69 1.82 -13.23 -11.86
C LYS A 69 2.73 -12.00 -11.86
N TRP A 70 2.45 -11.05 -10.96
CA TRP A 70 3.21 -9.80 -10.83
C TRP A 70 4.38 -9.86 -9.85
N ARG A 71 4.76 -11.06 -9.40
CA ARG A 71 5.99 -11.27 -8.64
C ARG A 71 7.21 -10.88 -9.47
N GLY A 72 8.17 -10.19 -8.86
CA GLY A 72 9.37 -9.64 -9.48
C GLY A 72 9.12 -8.38 -10.32
N THR A 73 7.94 -7.78 -10.25
CA THR A 73 7.59 -6.57 -11.01
C THR A 73 7.45 -5.35 -10.09
N GLY A 74 7.32 -4.16 -10.68
CA GLY A 74 6.97 -2.93 -9.96
C GLY A 74 5.77 -3.06 -9.01
N ASN A 75 4.79 -3.91 -9.32
CA ASN A 75 3.65 -4.15 -8.44
C ASN A 75 4.04 -4.85 -7.13
N GLU A 76 5.00 -5.77 -7.14
CA GLU A 76 5.50 -6.39 -5.90
C GLU A 76 6.23 -5.38 -5.02
N ILE A 77 6.94 -4.42 -5.63
CA ILE A 77 7.59 -3.33 -4.89
C ILE A 77 6.55 -2.51 -4.12
N TRP A 78 5.46 -2.12 -4.80
CA TRP A 78 4.35 -1.40 -4.16
C TRP A 78 3.66 -2.23 -3.08
N CYS A 79 3.49 -3.53 -3.27
CA CYS A 79 2.94 -4.42 -2.25
C CYS A 79 3.77 -4.37 -0.95
N HIS A 80 5.09 -4.47 -1.06
CA HIS A 80 5.98 -4.37 0.10
C HIS A 80 5.98 -2.97 0.71
N HIS A 81 6.01 -1.92 -0.10
CA HIS A 81 5.89 -0.54 0.37
C HIS A 81 4.60 -0.33 1.20
N ASP A 82 3.45 -0.75 0.69
CA ASP A 82 2.16 -0.52 1.36
C ASP A 82 2.04 -1.33 2.66
N ARG A 83 2.58 -2.56 2.67
CA ARG A 83 2.72 -3.36 3.90
C ARG A 83 3.58 -2.64 4.93
N ALA A 84 4.69 -2.02 4.51
CA ALA A 84 5.54 -1.30 5.43
C ALA A 84 4.82 -0.13 6.10
N LEU A 85 4.06 0.66 5.34
CA LEU A 85 3.25 1.75 5.88
C LEU A 85 2.22 1.24 6.90
N VAL A 86 1.49 0.17 6.57
CA VAL A 86 0.51 -0.43 7.49
C VAL A 86 1.18 -0.94 8.77
N PHE A 87 2.34 -1.59 8.68
CA PHE A 87 3.07 -2.06 9.87
C PHE A 87 3.68 -0.92 10.69
N ALA A 88 4.03 0.20 10.07
CA ALA A 88 4.47 1.40 10.77
C ALA A 88 3.34 1.97 11.65
N GLU A 89 2.14 2.14 11.08
CA GLU A 89 0.94 2.60 11.78
C GLU A 89 0.51 1.66 12.93
N LEU A 90 0.83 0.38 12.80
CA LEU A 90 0.62 -0.64 13.84
C LEU A 90 1.66 -0.60 14.98
N GLY A 91 2.64 0.31 14.94
CA GLY A 91 3.74 0.34 15.91
C GLY A 91 4.68 -0.88 15.79
N ARG A 92 4.84 -1.45 14.58
CA ARG A 92 5.72 -2.59 14.30
C ARG A 92 6.88 -2.18 13.37
N PRO A 93 7.75 -1.25 13.79
CA PRO A 93 8.77 -0.65 12.93
C PRO A 93 9.82 -1.64 12.42
N SER A 94 10.08 -2.74 13.12
CA SER A 94 10.98 -3.80 12.64
C SER A 94 10.41 -4.53 11.43
N ILE A 95 9.12 -4.87 11.46
CA ILE A 95 8.43 -5.53 10.34
C ILE A 95 8.28 -4.55 9.17
N ALA A 96 7.99 -3.28 9.46
CA ALA A 96 7.94 -2.24 8.45
C ALA A 96 9.28 -2.10 7.71
N ARG A 97 10.41 -2.07 8.45
CA ARG A 97 11.76 -2.05 7.86
C ARG A 97 12.03 -3.24 6.96
N THR A 98 11.74 -4.46 7.40
CA THR A 98 11.93 -5.66 6.56
C THR A 98 11.15 -5.58 5.25
N ASN A 99 9.95 -4.98 5.25
CA ASN A 99 9.20 -4.78 4.01
C ASN A 99 9.83 -3.70 3.12
N LEU A 100 10.31 -2.58 3.67
CA LEU A 100 11.00 -1.56 2.87
C LEU A 100 12.33 -2.05 2.30
N GLU A 101 13.11 -2.81 3.07
CA GLU A 101 14.32 -3.47 2.60
C GLU A 101 14.01 -4.36 1.39
N ARG A 102 12.93 -5.15 1.48
CA ARG A 102 12.49 -6.00 0.36
C ARG A 102 12.03 -5.20 -0.84
N ALA A 103 11.29 -4.11 -0.63
CA ALA A 103 10.88 -3.20 -1.71
C ALA A 103 12.12 -2.58 -2.39
N ARG A 104 13.13 -2.17 -1.62
CA ARG A 104 14.39 -1.59 -2.11
C ARG A 104 15.19 -2.58 -2.93
N GLU A 105 15.31 -3.83 -2.48
CA GLU A 105 15.99 -4.91 -3.23
C GLU A 105 15.41 -5.08 -4.63
N LEU A 106 14.08 -5.18 -4.73
CA LEU A 106 13.37 -5.34 -6.00
C LEU A 106 13.49 -4.08 -6.88
N LEU A 107 13.51 -2.89 -6.28
CA LEU A 107 13.62 -1.63 -7.01
C LEU A 107 14.96 -1.47 -7.75
N VAL A 108 16.05 -2.01 -7.22
CA VAL A 108 17.36 -1.97 -7.90
C VAL A 108 17.29 -2.63 -9.29
N GLU A 109 16.41 -3.63 -9.45
CA GLU A 109 16.19 -4.34 -10.71
C GLU A 109 15.33 -3.52 -11.69
N GLU A 110 14.28 -2.85 -11.20
CA GLU A 110 13.28 -2.12 -12.02
C GLU A 110 13.62 -0.63 -12.29
N ARG A 111 14.40 0.02 -11.43
CA ARG A 111 14.88 1.42 -11.54
C ARG A 111 13.80 2.52 -11.62
N ASP A 112 12.63 2.29 -11.02
CA ASP A 112 11.53 3.28 -10.97
C ASP A 112 11.80 4.44 -9.97
N GLN A 113 11.81 5.68 -10.46
CA GLN A 113 12.11 6.85 -9.62
C GLN A 113 10.95 7.30 -8.72
N GLU A 114 9.70 7.06 -9.12
CA GLU A 114 8.54 7.39 -8.28
C GLU A 114 8.49 6.46 -7.06
N VAL A 115 8.71 5.16 -7.33
CA VAL A 115 8.78 4.13 -6.28
C VAL A 115 9.95 4.40 -5.33
N LEU A 116 11.11 4.83 -5.87
CA LEU A 116 12.26 5.21 -5.07
C LEU A 116 11.91 6.32 -4.06
N ALA A 117 11.30 7.40 -4.54
CA ALA A 117 10.92 8.53 -3.70
C ALA A 117 9.90 8.13 -2.61
N ALA A 118 8.98 7.21 -2.93
CA ALA A 118 8.01 6.68 -1.99
C ALA A 118 8.69 5.86 -0.87
N ILE A 119 9.60 4.95 -1.24
CA ILE A 119 10.39 4.15 -0.28
C ILE A 119 11.22 5.06 0.63
N GLU A 120 11.95 6.02 0.07
CA GLU A 120 12.81 6.93 0.86
C GLU A 120 12.00 7.79 1.84
N LYS A 121 10.79 8.23 1.42
CA LYS A 121 9.86 8.93 2.31
C LYS A 121 9.41 8.03 3.47
N ALA A 122 9.10 6.77 3.20
CA ALA A 122 8.68 5.81 4.21
C ALA A 122 9.83 5.43 5.17
N GLU A 123 11.05 5.24 4.67
CA GLU A 123 12.25 5.00 5.47
C GLU A 123 12.51 6.15 6.44
N LYS A 124 12.49 7.40 5.94
CA LYS A 124 12.67 8.59 6.77
C LYS A 124 11.59 8.73 7.84
N ALA A 125 10.35 8.34 7.53
CA ALA A 125 9.29 8.33 8.53
C ALA A 125 9.58 7.30 9.64
N LEU A 126 10.11 6.13 9.31
CA LEU A 126 10.47 5.09 10.29
C LEU A 126 11.66 5.48 11.18
N GLU A 127 12.63 6.24 10.68
CA GLU A 127 13.77 6.75 11.47
C GLU A 127 13.35 7.66 12.62
N SER A 128 12.18 8.31 12.52
CA SER A 128 11.65 9.16 13.58
C SER A 128 11.13 8.40 14.82
N TYR A 129 11.04 7.07 14.73
CA TYR A 129 10.60 6.18 15.81
C TYR A 129 11.75 5.50 16.59
N SER A 130 13.01 5.82 16.26
CA SER A 130 14.22 5.31 16.93
C SER A 130 14.90 6.35 17.81
#